data_AF-A0A9C9SCN6-F1
#
_entry.id   AF-A0A9C9SCN6-F1
#
_cell.length_a   1.000
_cell.length_b   1.000
_cell.length_c   1.000
_cell.angle_alpha   90.00
_cell.angle_beta   90.00
_cell.angle_gamma   90.00
#
_symmetry.space_group_name_H-M   'P 1'
#
loop_
_entity.id
_entity.type
_entity.pdbx_description
1 polymer ?
#
loop_
_entity_poly.entity_id
_entity_poly.type
_entity_poly.pdbx_seq_one_letter_code
_entity_poly.pdbx_strand_id
1 'polypeptide(L)'
;MRLPGLIVFLLAAQLPSPAAHGGELRFGVAPDDSAWSSGGNRLSCHLSQQIPRFGGARFTSKAGGGFSLSFRLEREPARKRRQARLLAVPPPWRHETGKVEIAKTTLSTGSTLVTFSRDASQR
;
A
#
# COMPACT_ATOMS: atom_id res chain seq x y z
N MET A 1 -4.21 -46.21 -43.34
CA MET A 1 -3.45 -44.98 -43.03
C MET A 1 -4.35 -43.76 -43.21
N ARG A 2 -4.98 -43.26 -42.15
CA ARG A 2 -5.74 -41.98 -42.17
C ARG A 2 -5.44 -41.22 -40.89
N LEU A 3 -4.40 -40.38 -40.95
CA LEU A 3 -3.97 -39.43 -39.90
C LEU A 3 -4.35 -37.94 -40.14
N PRO A 4 -5.37 -37.55 -40.95
CA PRO A 4 -5.63 -36.11 -41.17
C PRO A 4 -6.32 -35.42 -39.97
N GLY A 5 -6.97 -36.17 -39.07
CA GLY A 5 -7.71 -35.60 -37.94
C GLY A 5 -6.83 -35.07 -36.80
N LEU A 6 -5.63 -35.62 -36.63
CA LEU A 6 -4.76 -35.27 -35.50
C LEU A 6 -4.07 -33.90 -35.70
N ILE A 7 -3.84 -33.49 -36.96
CA ILE A 7 -3.20 -32.22 -37.32
C ILE A 7 -4.16 -31.04 -37.09
N VAL A 8 -5.45 -31.21 -37.36
CA VAL A 8 -6.47 -30.16 -37.14
C VAL A 8 -6.65 -29.89 -35.64
N PHE A 9 -6.54 -30.91 -34.78
CA PHE A 9 -6.70 -30.76 -33.34
C PHE A 9 -5.52 -30.03 -32.67
N LEU A 10 -4.29 -30.20 -33.18
CA LEU A 10 -3.10 -29.52 -32.67
C LEU A 10 -3.07 -28.02 -33.02
N LEU A 11 -3.67 -27.61 -34.14
CA LEU A 11 -3.70 -26.20 -34.55
C LEU A 11 -4.70 -25.37 -33.72
N ALA A 12 -5.75 -25.99 -33.17
CA ALA A 12 -6.75 -25.31 -32.35
C ALA A 12 -6.29 -25.02 -30.92
N ALA A 13 -5.16 -25.58 -30.46
CA ALA A 13 -4.66 -25.39 -29.10
C ALA A 13 -3.80 -24.11 -28.91
N GLN A 14 -3.61 -23.30 -29.96
CA GLN A 14 -2.72 -22.13 -29.92
C GLN A 14 -3.45 -20.80 -29.62
N LEU A 15 -4.68 -20.83 -29.09
CA LEU A 15 -5.36 -19.61 -28.65
C LEU A 15 -4.54 -18.94 -27.53
N PRO A 16 -4.01 -17.73 -27.75
CA PRO A 16 -3.32 -17.00 -26.70
C PRO A 16 -4.34 -16.72 -25.59
N SER A 17 -4.08 -17.27 -24.41
CA SER A 17 -4.87 -16.94 -23.23
C SER A 17 -4.74 -15.45 -22.95
N PRO A 18 -5.84 -14.72 -22.69
CA PRO A 18 -5.74 -13.33 -22.30
C PRO A 18 -4.96 -13.25 -20.99
N ALA A 19 -3.79 -12.63 -21.04
CA ALA A 19 -3.05 -12.29 -19.83
C ALA A 19 -3.95 -11.38 -18.98
N ALA A 20 -4.35 -11.88 -17.80
CA ALA A 20 -5.07 -11.08 -16.84
C ALA A 20 -4.13 -10.01 -16.29
N HIS A 21 -4.18 -8.81 -16.87
CA HIS A 21 -3.44 -7.65 -16.36
C HIS A 21 -4.08 -7.19 -15.05
N GLY A 22 -3.53 -7.66 -13.93
CA GLY A 22 -3.88 -7.16 -12.61
C GLY A 22 -3.35 -5.74 -12.42
N GLY A 23 -4.20 -4.72 -12.60
CA GLY A 23 -3.84 -3.34 -12.34
C GLY A 23 -3.63 -3.07 -10.85
N GLU A 24 -2.44 -2.61 -10.47
CA GLU A 24 -2.13 -2.14 -9.12
C GLU A 24 -2.51 -0.65 -8.98
N LEU A 25 -3.41 -0.34 -8.05
CA LEU A 25 -3.70 1.04 -7.68
C LEU A 25 -2.65 1.56 -6.71
N ARG A 26 -2.03 2.69 -7.06
CA ARG A 26 -1.03 3.36 -6.22
C ARG A 26 -1.57 4.71 -5.74
N PHE A 27 -1.30 4.99 -4.47
CA PHE A 27 -1.68 6.23 -3.80
C PHE A 27 -0.45 6.78 -3.08
N GLY A 28 -0.31 8.10 -3.09
CA GLY A 28 0.83 8.79 -2.48
C GLY A 28 0.79 10.27 -2.82
N VAL A 29 1.68 11.01 -2.17
CA VAL A 29 1.93 12.42 -2.41
C VAL A 29 3.38 12.55 -2.89
N ALA A 30 3.65 13.40 -3.88
CA ALA A 30 5.02 13.66 -4.29
C ALA A 30 5.81 14.30 -3.14
N PRO A 31 7.14 14.12 -3.06
CA PRO A 31 7.95 14.75 -2.01
C PRO A 31 7.73 16.27 -1.92
N ASP A 32 7.62 16.95 -3.07
CA ASP A 32 7.42 18.40 -3.16
C ASP A 32 6.01 18.85 -2.74
N ASP A 33 5.01 17.98 -2.87
CA ASP A 33 3.62 18.26 -2.48
C ASP A 33 3.31 17.83 -1.03
N SER A 34 4.32 17.34 -0.32
CA SER A 34 4.14 16.68 0.98
C SER A 34 3.90 17.70 2.11
N ALA A 35 2.63 18.01 2.37
CA ALA A 35 2.22 18.84 3.50
C ALA A 35 1.81 18.01 4.72
N TRP A 36 2.60 18.08 5.80
CA TRP A 36 2.27 17.47 7.09
C TRP A 36 1.84 18.53 8.10
N SER A 37 0.78 18.23 8.85
CA SER A 37 0.31 19.06 9.97
C SER A 37 0.55 18.33 11.29
N SER A 38 1.14 19.03 12.25
CA SER A 38 1.37 18.55 13.61
C SER A 38 0.29 19.06 14.56
N GLY A 39 -0.13 18.22 15.50
CA GLY A 39 -1.00 18.64 16.59
C GLY A 39 -0.83 17.73 17.80
N GLY A 40 -1.44 18.12 18.93
CA GLY A 40 -1.40 17.30 20.14
C GLY A 40 -1.33 18.10 21.42
N ASN A 41 -1.03 17.39 22.50
CA ASN A 41 -0.85 17.89 23.85
C ASN A 41 0.26 17.09 24.55
N ARG A 42 0.49 17.38 25.85
CA ARG A 42 1.53 16.71 26.65
C ARG A 42 1.39 15.18 26.71
N LEU A 43 0.18 14.64 26.55
CA LEU A 43 -0.08 13.20 26.62
C LEU A 43 0.01 12.51 25.26
N SER A 44 -0.23 13.23 24.16
CA SER A 44 -0.18 12.66 22.82
C SER A 44 0.10 13.69 21.74
N CYS A 45 1.01 13.36 20.83
CA CYS A 45 1.32 14.13 19.64
C CYS A 45 0.94 13.34 18.38
N HIS A 46 0.63 14.05 17.31
CA HIS A 46 0.34 13.43 16.03
C HIS A 46 0.85 14.27 14.87
N LEU A 47 1.19 13.57 13.78
CA LEU A 47 1.55 14.14 12.49
C LEU A 47 0.60 13.56 11.44
N SER A 48 -0.12 14.41 10.71
CA SER A 48 -1.12 13.97 9.74
C SER A 48 -0.98 14.64 8.38
N GLN A 49 -1.30 13.89 7.34
CA GLN A 49 -1.32 14.32 5.95
C GLN A 49 -2.49 13.66 5.22
N GLN A 50 -3.10 14.39 4.29
CA GLN A 50 -4.07 13.84 3.36
C GLN A 50 -3.36 13.23 2.14
N ILE A 51 -3.79 12.03 1.77
CA ILE A 51 -3.33 11.27 0.60
C ILE A 51 -4.47 11.26 -0.41
N PRO A 52 -4.35 12.01 -1.53
CA PRO A 52 -5.42 12.14 -2.51
C PRO A 52 -5.97 10.80 -2.98
N ARG A 53 -7.31 10.69 -3.02
CA ARG A 53 -8.08 9.51 -3.45
C ARG A 53 -7.91 8.25 -2.58
N PHE A 54 -7.11 8.32 -1.51
CA PHE A 54 -6.94 7.24 -0.55
C PHE A 54 -7.60 7.58 0.79
N GLY A 55 -7.28 8.74 1.35
CA GLY A 55 -7.73 9.20 2.65
C GLY A 55 -6.60 9.90 3.38
N GLY A 56 -6.29 9.51 4.63
CA GLY A 56 -5.27 10.18 5.43
C GLY A 56 -4.25 9.23 6.07
N ALA A 57 -3.02 9.72 6.23
CA ALA A 57 -2.00 9.12 7.08
C ALA A 57 -1.88 9.89 8.38
N ARG A 58 -1.72 9.17 9.50
CA ARG A 58 -1.53 9.75 10.83
C ARG A 58 -0.53 8.95 11.65
N PHE A 59 0.59 9.57 11.94
CA PHE A 59 1.50 9.14 13.01
C PHE A 59 0.96 9.63 14.35
N THR A 60 0.96 8.78 15.37
CA THR A 60 0.60 9.15 16.74
C THR A 60 1.70 8.69 17.68
N SER A 61 2.05 9.52 18.66
CA SER A 61 2.97 9.20 19.75
C SER A 61 2.28 9.51 21.07
N LYS A 62 2.34 8.60 22.04
CA LYS A 62 1.77 8.81 23.38
C LYS A 62 2.88 8.90 24.42
N ALA A 63 2.74 9.80 25.39
CA ALA A 63 3.69 9.91 26.50
C ALA A 63 3.71 8.61 27.32
N GLY A 64 4.92 8.11 27.61
CA GLY A 64 5.09 6.81 28.29
C GLY A 64 4.68 5.59 27.46
N GLY A 65 4.34 5.76 26.19
CA GLY A 65 3.95 4.67 25.28
C GLY A 65 4.76 4.69 23.99
N GLY A 66 4.39 3.79 23.07
CA GLY A 66 4.97 3.71 21.74
C GLY A 66 4.39 4.72 20.74
N PHE A 67 4.90 4.67 19.52
CA PHE A 67 4.32 5.36 18.38
C PHE A 67 3.45 4.40 17.54
N SER A 68 2.64 4.95 16.63
CA SER A 68 1.85 4.17 15.68
C SER A 68 1.67 4.95 14.38
N LEU A 69 1.55 4.23 13.25
CA LEU A 69 1.27 4.81 11.94
C LEU A 69 -0.02 4.23 11.38
N SER A 70 -1.07 5.02 11.40
CA SER A 70 -2.35 4.62 10.81
C SER A 70 -2.54 5.24 9.43
N PHE A 71 -3.01 4.43 8.49
CA PHE A 71 -3.51 4.86 7.20
C PHE A 71 -5.01 4.59 7.20
N ARG A 72 -5.81 5.64 7.11
CA ARG A 72 -7.27 5.54 7.11
C ARG A 72 -7.78 5.82 5.70
N LEU A 73 -8.57 4.88 5.18
CA LEU A 73 -9.28 5.08 3.93
C LEU A 73 -10.47 6.00 4.15
N GLU A 74 -10.66 6.96 3.25
CA GLU A 74 -11.88 7.80 3.24
C GLU A 74 -13.07 7.09 2.60
N ARG A 75 -12.83 6.13 1.71
CA ARG A 75 -13.88 5.37 1.02
C ARG A 75 -13.60 3.88 1.10
N GLU A 76 -14.66 3.11 1.36
CA GLU A 76 -14.55 1.65 1.38
C GLU A 76 -14.21 1.14 -0.02
N PRO A 77 -13.18 0.28 -0.17
CA PRO A 77 -12.85 -0.25 -1.47
C PRO A 77 -14.02 -1.10 -2.00
N ALA A 78 -14.35 -0.93 -3.28
CA ALA A 78 -15.48 -1.60 -3.93
C ALA A 78 -15.45 -3.15 -3.87
N ARG A 79 -14.35 -3.77 -3.44
CA ARG A 79 -14.24 -5.21 -3.18
C ARG A 79 -13.78 -5.45 -1.75
N LYS A 80 -14.53 -6.31 -1.03
CA LYS A 80 -14.37 -6.64 0.40
C LYS A 80 -13.04 -7.30 0.81
N ARG A 81 -12.11 -7.60 -0.12
CA ARG A 81 -10.82 -8.24 0.18
C ARG A 81 -9.76 -7.76 -0.81
N ARG A 82 -9.11 -6.63 -0.51
CA ARG A 82 -7.94 -6.13 -1.25
C ARG A 82 -6.73 -6.19 -0.34
N GLN A 83 -5.62 -6.74 -0.83
CA GLN A 83 -4.32 -6.60 -0.17
C GLN A 83 -3.83 -5.17 -0.37
N ALA A 84 -3.40 -4.53 0.71
CA ALA A 84 -2.67 -3.27 0.68
C ALA A 84 -1.21 -3.51 1.06
N ARG A 85 -0.33 -2.80 0.38
CA ARG A 85 1.10 -2.78 0.65
C ARG A 85 1.51 -1.34 0.94
N LEU A 86 2.30 -1.15 1.98
CA LEU A 86 2.98 0.11 2.24
C LEU A 86 4.41 -0.01 1.72
N LEU A 87 4.80 0.92 0.84
CA LEU A 87 6.11 0.95 0.23
C LEU A 87 6.83 2.27 0.59
N ALA A 88 8.10 2.19 0.98
CA ALA A 88 9.01 3.32 0.89
C ALA A 88 9.46 3.44 -0.57
N VAL A 89 9.08 4.54 -1.22
CA VAL A 89 9.45 4.84 -2.60
C VAL A 89 10.51 5.95 -2.57
N PRO A 90 11.70 5.73 -3.17
CA PRO A 90 12.70 6.78 -3.26
C PRO A 90 12.23 7.92 -4.16
N PRO A 91 12.75 9.14 -3.95
CA PRO A 91 12.43 10.27 -4.81
C PRO A 91 12.96 10.03 -6.23
N PRO A 92 12.42 10.74 -7.25
CA PRO A 92 12.79 10.51 -8.65
C PRO A 92 14.29 10.55 -8.90
N TRP A 93 15.04 11.46 -8.27
CA TRP A 93 16.48 11.59 -8.47
C TRP A 93 17.35 10.46 -7.86
N ARG A 94 16.78 9.53 -7.09
CA ARG A 94 17.46 8.34 -6.55
C ARG A 94 17.03 7.07 -7.27
N HIS A 95 17.39 6.97 -8.54
CA HIS A 95 17.03 5.82 -9.38
C HIS A 95 17.76 4.53 -8.98
N GLU A 96 18.93 4.64 -8.34
CA GLU A 96 19.73 3.51 -7.87
C GLU A 96 19.12 2.78 -6.68
N THR A 97 18.19 3.42 -5.95
CA THR A 97 17.53 2.82 -4.79
C THR A 97 16.21 2.18 -5.21
N GLY A 98 15.98 0.93 -4.80
CA GLY A 98 14.73 0.22 -5.03
C GLY A 98 13.60 0.65 -4.06
N LYS A 99 12.36 0.29 -4.39
CA LYS A 99 11.23 0.42 -3.47
C LYS A 99 11.36 -0.64 -2.37
N VAL A 100 11.13 -0.25 -1.12
CA VAL A 100 11.16 -1.18 0.02
C VAL A 100 9.74 -1.40 0.53
N GLU A 101 9.30 -2.65 0.61
CA GLU A 101 8.02 -2.97 1.26
C GLU A 101 8.18 -2.89 2.77
N ILE A 102 7.41 -1.99 3.37
CA ILE A 102 7.39 -1.74 4.81
C ILE A 102 6.42 -2.68 5.51
N ALA A 103 5.25 -2.88 4.90
CA ALA A 103 4.17 -3.66 5.47
C ALA A 103 3.19 -4.13 4.41
N LYS A 104 2.45 -5.19 4.74
CA LYS A 104 1.37 -5.74 3.92
C LYS A 104 0.21 -6.16 4.81
N THR A 105 -1.00 -5.79 4.44
CA THR A 105 -2.22 -6.14 5.18
C THR A 105 -3.42 -6.32 4.27
N THR A 106 -4.52 -6.85 4.80
CA THR A 106 -5.80 -6.87 4.11
C THR A 106 -6.61 -5.64 4.51
N LEU A 107 -7.11 -4.89 3.53
CA LEU A 107 -7.94 -3.72 3.78
C LEU A 107 -9.28 -4.15 4.38
N SER A 108 -9.53 -3.76 5.62
CA SER A 108 -10.85 -3.76 6.25
C SER A 108 -11.18 -2.35 6.75
N THR A 109 -12.46 -2.04 6.86
CA THR A 109 -12.92 -0.73 7.35
C THR A 109 -12.45 -0.52 8.80
N GLY A 110 -11.74 0.58 9.05
CA GLY A 110 -11.11 0.85 10.35
C GLY A 110 -9.74 0.20 10.59
N SER A 111 -9.18 -0.52 9.60
CA SER A 111 -7.85 -1.15 9.73
C SER A 111 -6.72 -0.13 9.90
N THR A 112 -5.78 -0.44 10.80
CA THR A 112 -4.50 0.27 10.94
C THR A 112 -3.44 -0.49 10.16
N LEU A 113 -2.86 0.14 9.14
CA LEU A 113 -1.94 -0.55 8.22
C LEU A 113 -0.60 -0.93 8.86
N VAL A 114 -0.07 -0.13 9.82
CA VAL A 114 1.22 -0.42 10.47
C VAL A 114 1.27 0.07 11.93
N THR A 115 1.43 -0.84 12.89
CA THR A 115 1.86 -0.46 14.24
C THR A 115 3.38 -0.58 14.31
N PHE A 116 4.09 0.52 14.12
CA PHE A 116 5.51 0.57 14.46
C PHE A 116 5.65 0.87 15.96
N SER A 117 5.92 -0.12 16.78
CA SER A 117 6.32 0.13 18.17
C SER A 117 7.84 0.01 18.26
N ARG A 118 8.57 1.11 18.48
CA ARG A 118 9.79 1.01 19.28
C ARG A 118 9.44 1.45 20.68
N ASP A 119 9.91 0.69 21.66
CA ASP A 119 9.84 1.09 23.06
C ASP A 119 10.65 2.38 23.23
N ALA A 120 9.97 3.45 23.64
CA ALA A 120 10.64 4.71 23.96
C ALA A 120 11.51 4.60 25.23
N SER A 121 11.40 3.49 25.97
CA SER A 121 12.14 3.23 27.22
C SER A 121 13.57 2.68 27.01
N GLN A 122 14.01 2.45 25.77
CA GLN A 122 15.35 1.93 25.48
C GLN A 122 16.44 3.03 25.35
N ARG A 123 16.22 4.21 25.93
CA ARG A 123 17.21 5.30 26.00
C ARG A 123 17.63 5.59 27.43
#